data_AF-A0A964X9C4-F1
#
_entry.id   AF-A0A964X9C4-F1
#
_cell.length_a   1.000
_cell.length_b   1.000
_cell.length_c   1.000
_cell.angle_alpha   90.00
_cell.angle_beta   90.00
_cell.angle_gamma   90.00
#
_symmetry.space_group_name_H-M   'P 1'
#
loop_
_entity.id
_entity.type
_entity.pdbx_description
1 polymer ?
#
loop_
_entity_poly.entity_id
_entity_poly.type
_entity_poly.pdbx_seq_one_letter_code
_entity_poly.pdbx_strand_id
1 'polypeptide(L)'
;LVRDDLGIYYDPTRPSRLESLIASPLPPGGADRAARLTDRLCAHGATKYNLAGARPALPEGQRILVPGQVEDDASIRLGAGAIRSNAQLLTKVRADNPDAVILYKPHPDVEAGLRPGAVTDTGTADMVLSATDTGWLLDQVQEVWTITSTLGFEALLRGLPVTCLGAPFYAGWGLTRDLGPVPERRQARPDLPALVHAVLIAYPRYLDPVTRLPCSPELALERLCDPNATPRPPALRVLAKLQGLLASRTTFWR
;
A
#
# COMPACT_ATOMS: atom_id res chain seq x y z
N LEU A 1 -10.06 -8.94 -6.33
CA LEU A 1 -9.23 -10.04 -6.86
C LEU A 1 -8.37 -9.50 -7.98
N VAL A 2 -7.08 -9.84 -8.01
CA VAL A 2 -6.21 -9.54 -9.14
C VAL A 2 -5.98 -10.83 -9.93
N ARG A 3 -6.04 -10.74 -11.26
CA ARG A 3 -5.64 -11.81 -12.18
C ARG A 3 -4.71 -11.20 -13.22
N ASP A 4 -3.46 -11.59 -13.17
CA ASP A 4 -2.42 -11.13 -14.08
C ASP A 4 -1.92 -12.33 -14.88
N ASP A 5 -2.01 -12.24 -16.20
CA ASP A 5 -1.65 -13.27 -17.17
C ASP A 5 -0.26 -13.05 -17.77
N LEU A 6 0.45 -11.99 -17.35
CA LEU A 6 1.80 -11.65 -17.82
C LEU A 6 2.83 -11.79 -16.71
N GLY A 7 2.48 -11.42 -15.48
CA GLY A 7 3.34 -11.46 -14.32
C GLY A 7 2.54 -11.26 -13.04
N ILE A 8 2.99 -10.36 -12.17
CA ILE A 8 2.20 -9.90 -11.02
C ILE A 8 2.70 -8.54 -10.56
N TYR A 9 1.80 -7.69 -10.05
CA TYR A 9 2.08 -6.27 -9.76
C TYR A 9 3.25 -6.01 -8.80
N TYR A 10 3.53 -6.93 -7.86
CA TYR A 10 4.59 -6.77 -6.87
C TYR A 10 5.96 -7.29 -7.32
N ASP A 11 6.05 -7.91 -8.50
CA ASP A 11 7.27 -8.52 -9.04
C ASP A 11 7.85 -7.61 -10.14
N PRO A 12 8.82 -6.73 -9.81
CA PRO A 12 9.41 -5.84 -10.81
C PRO A 12 10.45 -6.54 -11.70
N THR A 13 10.78 -7.81 -11.46
CA THR A 13 11.82 -8.52 -12.24
C THR A 13 11.38 -8.83 -13.67
N ARG A 14 10.07 -8.80 -13.94
CA ARG A 14 9.47 -9.05 -15.24
C ARG A 14 8.24 -8.17 -15.46
N PRO A 15 7.79 -7.98 -16.71
CA PRO A 15 6.58 -7.23 -17.00
C PRO A 15 5.34 -7.78 -16.28
N SER A 16 4.39 -6.89 -15.98
CA SER A 16 3.06 -7.28 -15.46
C SER A 16 1.96 -6.64 -16.28
N ARG A 17 0.75 -7.21 -16.25
CA ARG A 17 -0.42 -6.64 -16.92
C ARG A 17 -0.70 -5.24 -16.37
N LEU A 18 -0.47 -5.03 -15.06
CA LEU A 18 -0.60 -3.71 -14.45
C LEU A 18 0.35 -2.67 -15.07
N GLU A 19 1.63 -3.02 -15.29
CA GLU A 19 2.57 -2.08 -15.93
C GLU A 19 2.11 -1.65 -17.32
N SER A 20 1.51 -2.58 -18.08
CA SER A 20 0.93 -2.28 -19.40
C SER A 20 -0.27 -1.34 -19.28
N LEU A 21 -1.13 -1.54 -18.27
CA LEU A 21 -2.30 -0.68 -18.02
C LEU A 21 -1.88 0.72 -17.58
N ILE A 22 -0.83 0.85 -16.76
CA ILE A 22 -0.29 2.15 -16.32
C ILE A 22 0.27 2.94 -17.51
N ALA A 23 0.92 2.27 -18.45
CA ALA A 23 1.47 2.90 -19.65
C ALA A 23 0.43 3.20 -20.75
N SER A 24 -0.81 2.71 -20.59
CA SER A 24 -1.87 2.89 -21.59
C SER A 24 -2.61 4.21 -21.40
N PRO A 25 -3.11 4.84 -22.48
CA PRO A 25 -3.93 6.04 -22.36
C PRO A 25 -5.23 5.74 -21.61
N LEU A 26 -5.72 6.73 -20.88
CA LEU A 26 -7.02 6.65 -20.21
C LEU A 26 -8.16 6.54 -21.23
N PRO A 27 -9.20 5.74 -20.93
CA PRO A 27 -10.43 5.80 -21.71
C PRO A 27 -11.14 7.15 -21.51
N PRO A 28 -12.07 7.56 -22.40
CA PRO A 28 -12.87 8.76 -22.23
C PRO A 28 -13.54 8.82 -20.84
N GLY A 29 -13.39 9.94 -20.12
CA GLY A 29 -13.90 10.12 -18.76
C GLY A 29 -13.17 9.30 -17.68
N GLY A 30 -12.11 8.57 -18.03
CA GLY A 30 -11.33 7.74 -17.12
C GLY A 30 -10.64 8.54 -16.02
N ALA A 31 -10.12 9.73 -16.35
CA ALA A 31 -9.50 10.64 -15.39
C ALA A 31 -10.51 11.09 -14.33
N ASP A 32 -11.66 11.62 -14.74
CA ASP A 32 -12.68 12.12 -13.81
C ASP A 32 -13.25 11.00 -12.92
N ARG A 33 -13.42 9.79 -13.48
CA ARG A 33 -13.85 8.62 -12.71
C ARG A 33 -12.82 8.24 -11.65
N ALA A 34 -11.54 8.23 -12.02
CA ALA A 34 -10.46 7.93 -11.09
C ALA A 34 -10.33 8.99 -9.99
N ALA A 35 -10.41 10.28 -10.34
CA ALA A 35 -10.37 11.38 -9.38
C ALA A 35 -11.53 11.29 -8.36
N ARG A 36 -12.78 11.11 -8.83
CA ARG A 36 -13.93 10.93 -7.93
C ARG A 36 -13.80 9.71 -7.02
N LEU A 37 -13.21 8.61 -7.51
CA LEU A 37 -12.97 7.43 -6.69
C LEU A 37 -11.92 7.73 -5.60
N THR A 38 -10.83 8.42 -5.95
CA THR A 38 -9.81 8.88 -5.01
C THR A 38 -10.43 9.76 -3.92
N ASP A 39 -11.21 10.77 -4.29
CA ASP A 39 -11.86 11.68 -3.34
C ASP A 39 -12.72 10.92 -2.34
N ARG A 40 -13.51 9.94 -2.82
CA ARG A 40 -14.34 9.09 -1.96
C ARG A 40 -13.50 8.19 -1.04
N LEU A 41 -12.42 7.60 -1.54
CA LEU A 41 -11.53 6.77 -0.74
C LEU A 41 -10.91 7.58 0.41
N CYS A 42 -10.41 8.78 0.10
CA CYS A 42 -9.81 9.67 1.07
C CYS A 42 -10.85 10.18 2.08
N ALA A 43 -12.02 10.63 1.63
CA ALA A 43 -13.10 11.11 2.50
C ALA A 43 -13.60 10.06 3.50
N HIS A 44 -13.59 8.78 3.12
CA HIS A 44 -13.96 7.68 4.01
C HIS A 44 -12.80 7.14 4.87
N GLY A 45 -11.60 7.72 4.76
CA GLY A 45 -10.41 7.22 5.43
C GLY A 45 -10.06 5.77 5.03
N ALA A 46 -10.48 5.35 3.84
CA ALA A 46 -10.36 3.97 3.41
C ALA A 46 -8.87 3.60 3.19
N THR A 47 -8.48 2.45 3.73
CA THR A 47 -7.14 1.86 3.64
C THR A 47 -7.27 0.35 3.39
N LYS A 48 -6.18 -0.33 3.01
CA LYS A 48 -6.21 -1.77 2.72
C LYS A 48 -6.84 -2.62 3.82
N TYR A 49 -6.62 -2.28 5.09
CA TYR A 49 -7.10 -3.07 6.22
C TYR A 49 -8.31 -2.45 6.95
N ASN A 50 -8.62 -1.16 6.75
CA ASN A 50 -9.71 -0.43 7.41
C ASN A 50 -9.87 -0.77 8.91
N LEU A 51 -8.73 -0.86 9.61
CA LEU A 51 -8.72 -1.19 11.03
C LEU A 51 -8.93 0.09 11.81
N ALA A 52 -9.92 0.08 12.71
CA ALA A 52 -10.00 1.09 13.76
C ALA A 52 -8.72 1.02 14.62
N GLY A 53 -8.25 2.17 15.08
CA GLY A 53 -7.04 2.26 15.87
C GLY A 53 -6.98 3.51 16.73
N ALA A 54 -5.97 3.57 17.59
CA ALA A 54 -5.71 4.72 18.43
C ALA A 54 -5.35 5.95 17.57
N ARG A 55 -5.57 7.14 18.15
CA ARG A 55 -5.17 8.45 17.59
C ARG A 55 -4.37 9.20 18.66
N PRO A 56 -3.12 8.79 18.92
CA PRO A 56 -2.33 9.37 20.00
C PRO A 56 -1.90 10.80 19.65
N ALA A 57 -1.47 11.57 20.65
CA ALA A 57 -0.72 12.80 20.39
C ALA A 57 0.61 12.43 19.70
N LEU A 58 0.94 13.16 18.63
CA LEU A 58 2.18 12.94 17.86
C LEU A 58 3.18 14.05 18.19
N PRO A 59 4.50 13.77 18.19
CA PRO A 59 5.51 14.80 18.35
C PRO A 59 5.39 15.89 17.27
N GLU A 60 5.68 17.13 17.66
CA GLU A 60 5.71 18.26 16.74
C GLU A 60 6.94 18.23 15.83
N GLY A 61 6.85 18.88 14.67
CA GLY A 61 7.92 18.94 13.68
C GLY A 61 7.54 18.27 12.34
N GLN A 62 8.54 18.09 11.49
CA GLN A 62 8.41 17.45 10.18
C GLN A 62 8.26 15.94 10.35
N ARG A 63 7.03 15.42 10.21
CA ARG A 63 6.70 14.01 10.45
C ARG A 63 6.83 13.17 9.19
N ILE A 64 7.68 12.15 9.28
CA ILE A 64 7.87 11.11 8.27
C ILE A 64 7.28 9.80 8.78
N LEU A 65 6.34 9.23 8.03
CA LEU A 65 5.80 7.91 8.31
C LEU A 65 6.64 6.82 7.65
N VAL A 66 7.02 5.82 8.45
CA VAL A 66 7.71 4.61 8.00
C VAL A 66 6.82 3.40 8.29
N PRO A 67 6.15 2.81 7.28
CA PRO A 67 5.34 1.63 7.47
C PRO A 67 6.24 0.39 7.56
N GLY A 68 6.11 -0.36 8.66
CA GLY A 68 6.67 -1.68 8.80
C GLY A 68 6.10 -2.64 7.77
N GLN A 69 6.94 -3.55 7.31
CA GLN A 69 6.62 -4.55 6.30
C GLN A 69 6.94 -5.95 6.82
N VAL A 70 6.29 -6.96 6.24
CA VAL A 70 6.66 -8.36 6.49
C VAL A 70 7.90 -8.68 5.64
N GLU A 71 9.02 -8.98 6.30
CA GLU A 71 10.33 -9.06 5.62
C GLU A 71 10.46 -10.24 4.65
N ASP A 72 9.68 -11.30 4.84
CA ASP A 72 9.62 -12.45 3.94
C ASP A 72 8.48 -12.37 2.90
N ASP A 73 7.80 -11.22 2.81
CA ASP A 73 6.75 -10.97 1.80
C ASP A 73 7.34 -11.02 0.39
N ALA A 74 6.57 -11.54 -0.57
CA ALA A 74 7.01 -11.65 -1.96
C ALA A 74 7.39 -10.29 -2.58
N SER A 75 6.70 -9.21 -2.18
CA SER A 75 7.01 -7.85 -2.62
C SER A 75 8.36 -7.34 -2.09
N ILE A 76 8.80 -7.77 -0.90
CA ILE A 76 10.15 -7.49 -0.40
C ILE A 76 11.15 -8.37 -1.13
N ARG A 77 10.90 -9.68 -1.21
CA ARG A 77 11.84 -10.63 -1.83
C ARG A 77 12.17 -10.32 -3.29
N LEU A 78 11.20 -9.80 -4.04
CA LEU A 78 11.33 -9.52 -5.48
C LEU A 78 11.51 -8.03 -5.78
N GLY A 79 10.98 -7.16 -4.92
CA GLY A 79 10.93 -5.72 -5.17
C GLY A 79 11.83 -4.87 -4.29
N ALA A 80 12.48 -5.42 -3.28
CA ALA A 80 13.48 -4.69 -2.51
C ALA A 80 14.84 -4.64 -3.24
N GLY A 81 15.58 -3.54 -3.04
CA GLY A 81 16.98 -3.43 -3.44
C GLY A 81 17.92 -3.82 -2.29
N ALA A 82 18.91 -2.97 -2.03
CA ALA A 82 19.86 -3.17 -0.93
C ALA A 82 19.20 -3.13 0.46
N ILE A 83 18.10 -2.36 0.61
CA ILE A 83 17.34 -2.21 1.85
C ILE A 83 16.15 -3.17 1.82
N ARG A 84 16.19 -4.19 2.67
CA ARG A 84 15.24 -5.33 2.67
C ARG A 84 14.70 -5.70 4.05
N SER A 85 15.06 -4.95 5.09
CA SER A 85 14.53 -5.12 6.45
C SER A 85 13.97 -3.80 6.99
N ASN A 86 13.08 -3.89 7.97
CA ASN A 86 12.49 -2.71 8.60
C ASN A 86 13.55 -1.90 9.36
N ALA A 87 14.52 -2.57 9.99
CA ALA A 87 15.64 -1.91 10.66
C ALA A 87 16.50 -1.10 9.66
N GLN A 88 16.85 -1.69 8.51
CA GLN A 88 17.61 -0.99 7.48
C GLN A 88 16.85 0.21 6.92
N LEU A 89 15.53 0.08 6.73
CA LEU A 89 14.66 1.18 6.31
C LEU A 89 14.73 2.33 7.32
N LEU A 90 14.53 2.05 8.62
CA LEU A 90 14.58 3.08 9.66
C LEU A 90 15.94 3.75 9.77
N THR A 91 17.03 2.97 9.72
CA THR A 91 18.40 3.52 9.69
C THR A 91 18.60 4.46 8.51
N LYS A 92 18.15 4.06 7.31
CA LYS A 92 18.29 4.90 6.10
C LYS A 92 17.45 6.19 6.21
N VAL A 93 16.22 6.10 6.70
CA VAL A 93 15.34 7.27 6.88
C VAL A 93 15.96 8.25 7.87
N ARG A 94 16.48 7.78 9.01
CA ARG A 94 17.18 8.63 9.99
C ARG A 94 18.43 9.27 9.43
N ALA A 95 19.25 8.51 8.71
CA ALA A 95 20.50 9.02 8.13
C ALA A 95 20.24 10.16 7.13
N ASP A 96 19.17 10.06 6.32
CA ASP A 96 18.83 11.07 5.32
C ASP A 96 18.00 12.24 5.88
N ASN A 97 17.36 12.05 7.04
CA ASN A 97 16.46 13.02 7.66
C ASN A 97 16.79 13.17 9.16
N PRO A 98 17.96 13.74 9.52
CA PRO A 98 18.43 13.77 10.90
C PRO A 98 17.49 14.52 11.84
N ASP A 99 16.86 15.61 11.37
CA ASP A 99 16.02 16.50 12.18
C ASP A 99 14.52 16.19 12.10
N ALA A 100 14.11 15.20 11.30
CA ALA A 100 12.70 14.84 11.14
C ALA A 100 12.19 13.98 12.30
N VAL A 101 10.88 14.05 12.54
CA VAL A 101 10.15 13.15 13.43
C VAL A 101 9.82 11.87 12.67
N ILE A 102 10.48 10.77 13.00
CA ILE A 102 10.28 9.46 12.39
C ILE A 102 9.23 8.68 13.17
N LEU A 103 8.09 8.49 12.54
CA LEU A 103 6.96 7.73 13.05
C LEU A 103 6.99 6.33 12.43
N TYR A 104 7.36 5.32 13.21
CA TYR A 104 7.36 3.93 12.75
C TYR A 104 6.01 3.28 13.03
N LYS A 105 5.33 2.78 12.00
CA LYS A 105 4.07 2.04 12.15
C LYS A 105 4.33 0.55 11.85
N PRO A 106 4.43 -0.34 12.85
CA PRO A 106 4.64 -1.76 12.59
C PRO A 106 3.53 -2.40 11.73
N HIS A 107 3.87 -3.46 11.01
CA HIS A 107 2.89 -4.23 10.23
C HIS A 107 1.98 -5.03 11.18
N PRO A 108 0.64 -5.05 11.00
CA PRO A 108 -0.26 -5.74 11.93
C PRO A 108 0.04 -7.24 12.10
N ASP A 109 0.46 -7.93 11.03
CA ASP A 109 0.83 -9.35 11.12
C ASP A 109 2.17 -9.58 11.86
N VAL A 110 3.05 -8.57 11.89
CA VAL A 110 4.30 -8.60 12.68
C VAL A 110 3.98 -8.33 14.14
N GLU A 111 3.11 -7.35 14.44
CA GLU A 111 2.65 -7.07 15.81
C GLU A 111 1.93 -8.27 16.44
N ALA A 112 1.18 -9.01 15.63
CA ALA A 112 0.51 -10.24 16.06
C ALA A 112 1.47 -11.44 16.23
N GLY A 113 2.79 -11.27 15.98
CA GLY A 113 3.79 -12.33 16.07
C GLY A 113 3.65 -13.42 15.01
N LEU A 114 2.87 -13.17 13.94
CA LEU A 114 2.57 -14.16 12.90
C LEU A 114 3.67 -14.22 11.82
N ARG A 115 4.47 -13.16 11.70
CA ARG A 115 5.46 -12.97 10.63
C ARG A 115 6.71 -12.24 11.11
N PRO A 116 7.88 -12.50 10.46
CA PRO A 116 9.12 -11.78 10.75
C PRO A 116 9.04 -10.31 10.31
N GLY A 117 9.89 -9.48 10.94
CA GLY A 117 9.96 -8.03 10.69
C GLY A 117 9.85 -7.16 11.95
N ALA A 118 9.82 -7.77 13.13
CA ALA A 118 9.85 -7.02 14.38
C ALA A 118 11.19 -6.27 14.48
N VAL A 119 11.12 -4.98 14.79
CA VAL A 119 12.31 -4.15 15.04
C VAL A 119 12.51 -4.14 16.56
N THR A 120 13.60 -4.74 17.03
CA THR A 120 13.93 -4.83 18.47
C THR A 120 14.59 -3.55 18.98
N ASP A 121 15.39 -2.88 18.15
CA ASP A 121 15.97 -1.58 18.44
C ASP A 121 15.27 -0.51 17.61
N THR A 122 14.31 0.17 18.25
CA THR A 122 13.54 1.25 17.62
C THR A 122 14.18 2.62 17.86
N GLY A 123 15.40 2.71 18.42
CA GLY A 123 16.05 3.97 18.78
C GLY A 123 16.25 4.96 17.63
N THR A 124 16.07 4.52 16.39
CA THR A 124 16.05 5.37 15.19
C THR A 124 14.70 6.07 14.93
N ALA A 125 13.61 5.55 15.47
CA ALA A 125 12.26 6.13 15.39
C ALA A 125 11.95 6.94 16.65
N ASP A 126 11.33 8.11 16.48
CA ASP A 126 10.93 8.96 17.61
C ASP A 126 9.65 8.46 18.28
N MET A 127 8.80 7.73 17.54
CA MET A 127 7.60 7.11 18.07
C MET A 127 7.21 5.85 17.28
N VAL A 128 6.78 4.82 18.01
CA VAL A 128 6.21 3.58 17.44
C VAL A 128 4.69 3.62 17.55
N LEU A 129 4.00 3.51 16.42
CA LEU A 129 2.55 3.69 16.26
C LEU A 129 1.80 2.37 16.11
N SER A 130 1.87 1.56 17.16
CA SER A 130 1.13 0.30 17.26
C SER A 130 -0.38 0.52 17.23
N ALA A 131 -1.11 -0.38 16.54
CA ALA A 131 -2.58 -0.36 16.47
C ALA A 131 -3.20 1.04 16.18
N THR A 132 -2.50 1.90 15.43
CA THR A 132 -2.93 3.28 15.12
C THR A 132 -3.77 3.33 13.83
N ASP A 133 -4.79 4.18 13.82
CA ASP A 133 -5.65 4.44 12.65
C ASP A 133 -4.80 4.97 11.49
N THR A 134 -4.77 4.23 10.38
CA THR A 134 -3.88 4.53 9.26
C THR A 134 -4.38 5.67 8.40
N GLY A 135 -5.71 5.77 8.23
CA GLY A 135 -6.31 6.86 7.45
C GLY A 135 -6.05 8.19 8.14
N TRP A 136 -6.33 8.26 9.44
CA TRP A 136 -6.02 9.42 10.26
C TRP A 136 -4.52 9.74 10.26
N LEU A 137 -3.66 8.72 10.43
CA LEU A 137 -2.21 8.93 10.50
C LEU A 137 -1.63 9.55 9.22
N LEU A 138 -2.14 9.16 8.05
CA LEU A 138 -1.72 9.76 6.78
C LEU A 138 -2.07 11.26 6.72
N ASP A 139 -3.16 11.70 7.36
CA ASP A 139 -3.52 13.12 7.46
C ASP A 139 -2.63 13.89 8.46
N GLN A 140 -1.81 13.19 9.25
CA GLN A 140 -0.95 13.76 10.29
C GLN A 140 0.53 13.83 9.92
N VAL A 141 0.93 13.38 8.74
CA VAL A 141 2.33 13.33 8.30
C VAL A 141 2.55 14.14 7.04
N GLN A 142 3.81 14.50 6.77
CA GLN A 142 4.18 15.29 5.61
C GLN A 142 4.83 14.44 4.52
N GLU A 143 5.34 13.25 4.84
CA GLU A 143 5.98 12.36 3.87
C GLU A 143 5.88 10.90 4.33
N VAL A 144 5.90 9.97 3.37
CA VAL A 144 6.01 8.52 3.62
C VAL A 144 7.29 7.96 2.99
N TRP A 145 8.06 7.21 3.77
CA TRP A 145 9.21 6.43 3.29
C TRP A 145 8.91 4.94 3.38
N THR A 146 9.13 4.19 2.31
CA THR A 146 8.73 2.78 2.22
C THR A 146 9.71 1.97 1.37
N ILE A 147 9.77 0.65 1.57
CA ILE A 147 10.45 -0.24 0.62
C ILE A 147 9.47 -0.56 -0.51
N THR A 148 8.41 -1.31 -0.20
CA THR A 148 7.40 -1.76 -1.18
C THR A 148 5.96 -1.76 -0.65
N SER A 149 5.72 -1.19 0.54
CA SER A 149 4.40 -1.21 1.18
C SER A 149 3.31 -0.59 0.31
N THR A 150 2.12 -1.19 0.27
CA THR A 150 0.94 -0.57 -0.36
C THR A 150 0.57 0.78 0.27
N LEU A 151 0.98 1.02 1.51
CA LEU A 151 0.74 2.30 2.20
C LEU A 151 1.34 3.50 1.45
N GLY A 152 2.46 3.32 0.73
CA GLY A 152 2.99 4.39 -0.12
C GLY A 152 2.04 4.78 -1.26
N PHE A 153 1.30 3.82 -1.84
CA PHE A 153 0.25 4.17 -2.81
C PHE A 153 -0.91 4.91 -2.15
N GLU A 154 -1.32 4.49 -0.94
CA GLU A 154 -2.38 5.18 -0.17
C GLU A 154 -1.99 6.62 0.21
N ALA A 155 -0.69 6.87 0.39
CA ALA A 155 -0.13 8.20 0.61
C ALA A 155 -0.18 9.06 -0.66
N LEU A 156 0.13 8.49 -1.84
CA LEU A 156 -0.03 9.18 -3.13
C LEU A 156 -1.48 9.61 -3.37
N LEU A 157 -2.46 8.76 -3.02
CA LEU A 157 -3.89 9.10 -3.13
C LEU A 157 -4.25 10.36 -2.33
N ARG A 158 -3.53 10.64 -1.24
CA ARG A 158 -3.72 11.81 -0.36
C ARG A 158 -2.80 12.99 -0.74
N GLY A 159 -2.08 12.90 -1.85
CA GLY A 159 -1.16 13.95 -2.30
C GLY A 159 0.11 14.07 -1.46
N LEU A 160 0.44 13.06 -0.65
CA LEU A 160 1.67 13.07 0.14
C LEU A 160 2.88 12.72 -0.75
N PRO A 161 4.03 13.40 -0.56
CA PRO A 161 5.31 12.94 -1.04
C PRO A 161 5.63 11.52 -0.56
N VAL A 162 6.17 10.69 -1.46
CA VAL A 162 6.53 9.30 -1.15
C VAL A 162 7.94 9.01 -1.67
N THR A 163 8.80 8.56 -0.77
CA THR A 163 10.14 8.06 -1.08
C THR A 163 10.17 6.52 -1.04
N CYS A 164 10.63 5.90 -2.13
CA CYS A 164 10.70 4.44 -2.27
C CYS A 164 12.15 3.93 -2.27
N LEU A 165 12.46 2.98 -1.38
CA LEU A 165 13.75 2.27 -1.33
C LEU A 165 13.73 0.92 -2.07
N GLY A 166 12.55 0.47 -2.50
CA GLY A 166 12.35 -0.65 -3.43
C GLY A 166 11.55 -0.21 -4.65
N ALA A 167 11.08 -1.18 -5.43
CA ALA A 167 10.26 -0.98 -6.62
C ALA A 167 8.85 -1.57 -6.48
N PRO A 168 7.99 -1.01 -5.61
CA PRO A 168 6.57 -1.36 -5.61
C PRO A 168 5.92 -1.00 -6.95
N PHE A 169 4.70 -1.49 -7.19
CA PHE A 169 4.00 -1.30 -8.46
C PHE A 169 3.84 0.18 -8.90
N TYR A 170 3.86 1.11 -7.94
CA TYR A 170 3.67 2.55 -8.15
C TYR A 170 4.98 3.35 -8.24
N ALA A 171 6.15 2.73 -8.04
CA ALA A 171 7.45 3.37 -8.21
C ALA A 171 7.95 3.33 -9.67
N GLY A 172 8.80 4.28 -10.06
CA GLY A 172 9.40 4.37 -11.39
C GLY A 172 8.56 5.13 -12.43
N TRP A 173 7.39 5.63 -12.04
CA TRP A 173 6.46 6.32 -12.94
C TRP A 173 6.52 7.84 -12.86
N GLY A 174 7.40 8.39 -12.03
CA GLY A 174 7.55 9.85 -11.82
C GLY A 174 6.62 10.46 -10.77
N LEU A 175 5.86 9.64 -10.04
CA LEU A 175 4.98 10.08 -8.93
C LEU A 175 5.64 9.92 -7.55
N THR A 176 6.79 9.25 -7.48
CA THR A 176 7.55 8.96 -6.26
C THR A 176 8.99 9.43 -6.40
N ARG A 177 9.65 9.68 -5.26
CA ARG A 177 11.11 9.80 -5.20
C ARG A 177 11.71 8.40 -5.06
N ASP A 178 12.21 7.86 -6.15
CA ASP A 178 12.76 6.51 -6.19
C ASP A 178 14.26 6.51 -5.87
N LEU A 179 14.62 6.02 -4.69
CA LEU A 179 16.01 5.76 -4.31
C LEU A 179 16.42 4.29 -4.50
N GLY A 180 15.44 3.39 -4.54
CA GLY A 180 15.62 1.99 -4.90
C GLY A 180 15.73 1.79 -6.42
N PRO A 181 16.24 0.62 -6.85
CA PRO A 181 16.29 0.30 -8.28
C PRO A 181 14.87 0.09 -8.82
N VAL A 182 14.46 0.90 -9.80
CA VAL A 182 13.19 0.74 -10.54
C VAL A 182 13.44 0.13 -11.91
N PRO A 183 12.52 -0.66 -12.47
CA PRO A 183 12.70 -1.25 -13.79
C PRO A 183 12.84 -0.19 -14.89
N GLU A 184 13.87 -0.31 -15.74
CA GLU A 184 14.14 0.60 -16.87
C GLU A 184 12.98 0.74 -17.87
N ARG A 185 12.09 -0.27 -17.91
CA ARG A 185 10.90 -0.28 -18.76
C ARG A 185 9.76 0.64 -18.26
N ARG A 186 9.80 1.13 -17.01
CA ARG A 186 8.81 2.08 -16.47
C ARG A 186 9.08 3.50 -16.96
N GLN A 187 8.95 3.71 -18.27
CA GLN A 187 9.31 4.98 -18.93
C GLN A 187 8.12 5.93 -19.06
N ALA A 188 6.89 5.41 -19.00
CA ALA A 188 5.70 6.25 -19.02
C ALA A 188 5.66 7.19 -17.80
N ARG A 189 4.95 8.31 -17.94
CA ARG A 189 4.77 9.32 -16.90
C ARG A 189 3.27 9.59 -16.68
N PRO A 190 2.53 8.61 -16.14
CA PRO A 190 1.13 8.81 -15.78
C PRO A 190 1.01 9.90 -14.72
N ASP A 191 -0.06 10.68 -14.79
CA ASP A 191 -0.51 11.45 -13.63
C ASP A 191 -1.19 10.52 -12.60
N LEU A 192 -1.52 11.07 -11.44
CA LEU A 192 -2.17 10.29 -10.38
C LEU A 192 -3.50 9.66 -10.85
N PRO A 193 -4.43 10.37 -11.53
CA PRO A 193 -5.64 9.77 -12.07
C PRO A 193 -5.37 8.57 -13.01
N ALA A 194 -4.37 8.65 -13.89
CA ALA A 194 -3.99 7.53 -14.75
C ALA A 194 -3.49 6.32 -13.95
N LEU A 195 -2.64 6.54 -12.95
CA LEU A 195 -2.19 5.46 -12.05
C LEU A 195 -3.37 4.84 -11.29
N VAL A 196 -4.26 5.67 -10.73
CA VAL A 196 -5.45 5.21 -9.99
C VAL A 196 -6.38 4.39 -10.88
N HIS A 197 -6.62 4.83 -12.12
CA HIS A 197 -7.42 4.08 -13.08
C HIS A 197 -6.85 2.69 -13.31
N ALA A 198 -5.55 2.58 -13.60
CA ALA A 198 -4.91 1.29 -13.82
C ALA A 198 -5.03 0.40 -12.57
N VAL A 199 -4.69 0.94 -11.39
CA VAL A 199 -4.54 0.17 -10.14
C VAL A 199 -5.87 -0.24 -9.50
N LEU A 200 -6.89 0.63 -9.56
CA LEU A 200 -8.16 0.43 -8.83
C LEU A 200 -9.37 0.18 -9.75
N ILE A 201 -9.27 0.45 -11.05
CA ILE A 201 -10.42 0.32 -11.96
C ILE A 201 -10.20 -0.79 -12.98
N ALA A 202 -9.08 -0.73 -13.72
CA ALA A 202 -8.86 -1.62 -14.86
C ALA A 202 -8.28 -2.98 -14.46
N TYR A 203 -7.35 -3.00 -13.50
CA TYR A 203 -6.60 -4.20 -13.14
C TYR A 203 -7.34 -5.16 -12.19
N PRO A 204 -7.94 -4.71 -11.06
CA PRO A 204 -8.65 -5.59 -10.16
C PRO A 204 -10.09 -5.88 -10.59
N ARG A 205 -10.60 -7.04 -10.18
CA ARG A 205 -12.00 -7.44 -10.26
C ARG A 205 -12.65 -7.36 -8.88
N TYR A 206 -13.85 -6.77 -8.82
CA TYR A 206 -14.62 -6.63 -7.58
C TYR A 206 -15.85 -7.54 -7.60
N LEU A 207 -16.21 -8.04 -6.42
CA LEU A 207 -17.40 -8.85 -6.19
C LEU A 207 -18.20 -8.18 -5.08
N ASP A 208 -19.48 -7.93 -5.32
CA ASP A 208 -20.36 -7.36 -4.30
C ASP A 208 -20.60 -8.43 -3.22
N PRO A 209 -20.26 -8.16 -1.94
CA PRO A 209 -20.46 -9.13 -0.87
C PRO A 209 -21.94 -9.46 -0.61
N VAL A 210 -22.87 -8.59 -1.03
CA VAL A 210 -24.32 -8.79 -0.85
C VAL A 210 -24.87 -9.67 -1.97
N THR A 211 -24.76 -9.21 -3.22
CA THR A 211 -25.37 -9.90 -4.37
C THR A 211 -24.55 -11.07 -4.89
N ARG A 212 -23.26 -11.16 -4.53
CA ARG A 212 -22.28 -12.12 -5.08
C ARG A 212 -22.08 -11.99 -6.60
N LEU A 213 -22.43 -10.84 -7.18
CA LEU A 213 -22.21 -10.54 -8.59
C LEU A 213 -20.97 -9.64 -8.79
N PRO A 214 -20.36 -9.63 -9.99
CA PRO A 214 -19.33 -8.66 -10.32
C PRO A 214 -19.83 -7.23 -10.10
N CYS A 215 -19.00 -6.39 -9.50
CA CYS A 215 -19.36 -4.99 -9.24
C CYS A 215 -18.23 -4.04 -9.61
N SER A 216 -18.53 -2.74 -9.55
CA SER A 216 -17.55 -1.68 -9.73
C SER A 216 -16.81 -1.37 -8.42
N PRO A 217 -15.59 -0.77 -8.49
CA PRO A 217 -14.89 -0.33 -7.29
C PRO A 217 -15.70 0.66 -6.44
N GLU A 218 -16.54 1.48 -7.07
CA GLU A 218 -17.41 2.44 -6.40
C GLU A 218 -18.45 1.77 -5.51
N LEU A 219 -19.10 0.71 -6.01
CA LEU A 219 -20.05 -0.08 -5.22
C LEU A 219 -19.32 -0.90 -4.15
N ALA A 220 -18.14 -1.44 -4.47
CA ALA A 220 -17.33 -2.14 -3.48
C ALA A 220 -16.94 -1.23 -2.30
N LEU A 221 -16.60 0.03 -2.58
CA LEU A 221 -16.32 1.04 -1.55
C LEU A 221 -17.57 1.37 -0.73
N GLU A 222 -18.71 1.60 -1.38
CA GLU A 222 -19.98 1.85 -0.70
C GLU A 222 -20.34 0.71 0.28
N ARG A 223 -20.22 -0.54 -0.16
CA ARG A 223 -20.45 -1.73 0.67
C ARG A 223 -19.46 -1.87 1.83
N LEU A 224 -18.23 -1.40 1.64
CA LEU A 224 -17.18 -1.45 2.65
C LEU A 224 -17.42 -0.41 3.76
N CYS A 225 -17.94 0.76 3.37
CA CYS A 225 -18.24 1.88 4.27
C CYS A 225 -19.60 1.76 4.96
N ASP A 226 -20.54 0.99 4.41
CA ASP A 226 -21.84 0.74 5.02
C ASP A 226 -21.75 -0.35 6.10
N PRO A 227 -21.95 -0.02 7.39
CA PRO A 227 -21.91 -0.99 8.49
C PRO A 227 -23.04 -2.03 8.42
N ASN A 228 -24.13 -1.76 7.69
CA ASN A 228 -25.27 -2.66 7.52
C ASN A 228 -25.17 -3.52 6.25
N ALA A 229 -24.27 -3.19 5.32
CA ALA A 229 -24.15 -3.88 4.03
C ALA A 229 -23.47 -5.25 4.12
N THR A 230 -22.83 -5.61 5.24
CA THR A 230 -22.19 -6.93 5.39
C THR A 230 -22.61 -7.61 6.70
N PRO A 231 -23.41 -8.69 6.68
CA PRO A 231 -23.41 -9.63 7.79
C PRO A 231 -21.99 -10.23 7.80
N ARG A 232 -21.21 -9.94 8.86
CA ARG A 232 -19.81 -10.38 8.97
C ARG A 232 -19.74 -11.70 9.75
N PRO A 233 -19.84 -12.89 9.13
CA PRO A 233 -19.51 -14.11 9.86
C PRO A 233 -18.00 -14.07 10.19
N PRO A 234 -17.62 -14.22 11.48
CA PRO A 234 -16.23 -14.11 11.93
C PRO A 234 -15.27 -15.06 11.20
N ALA A 235 -15.77 -16.17 10.66
CA ALA A 235 -15.03 -17.13 9.85
C ALA A 235 -14.39 -16.53 8.59
N LEU A 236 -15.02 -15.54 7.93
CA LEU A 236 -14.47 -14.93 6.72
C LEU A 236 -13.30 -13.97 7.00
N ARG A 237 -13.24 -13.35 8.19
CA ARG A 237 -12.07 -12.57 8.62
C ARG A 237 -10.85 -13.46 8.84
N VAL A 238 -11.07 -14.63 9.43
CA VAL A 238 -10.02 -15.64 9.65
C VAL A 238 -9.57 -16.21 8.31
N LEU A 239 -10.50 -16.53 7.41
CA LEU A 239 -10.18 -17.00 6.05
C LEU A 239 -9.42 -15.96 5.22
N ALA A 240 -9.79 -14.67 5.27
CA ALA A 240 -9.05 -13.63 4.54
C ALA A 240 -7.61 -13.44 5.07
N LYS A 241 -7.43 -13.52 6.40
CA LYS A 241 -6.09 -13.53 7.03
C LYS A 241 -5.29 -14.79 6.64
N LEU A 242 -5.93 -15.96 6.62
CA LEU A 242 -5.32 -17.22 6.18
C LEU A 242 -5.00 -17.22 4.68
N GLN A 243 -5.80 -16.56 3.85
CA GLN A 243 -5.58 -16.46 2.41
C GLN A 243 -4.38 -15.56 2.09
N GLY A 244 -4.16 -14.48 2.85
CA GLY A 244 -2.91 -13.71 2.79
C GLY A 244 -1.68 -14.54 3.22
N LEU A 245 -1.85 -15.39 4.24
CA LEU A 245 -0.83 -16.33 4.72
C LEU A 245 -0.48 -17.39 3.66
N LEU A 246 -1.47 -17.91 2.94
CA LEU A 246 -1.31 -18.94 1.91
C LEU A 246 -0.85 -18.37 0.56
N ALA A 247 -1.20 -17.12 0.22
CA ALA A 247 -0.70 -16.44 -0.98
C ALA A 247 0.82 -16.24 -0.94
N SER A 248 1.43 -16.17 0.26
CA SER A 248 2.89 -16.14 0.44
C SER A 248 3.57 -17.52 0.33
N ARG A 249 2.80 -18.61 0.25
CA ARG A 249 3.27 -19.98 0.02
C ARG A 249 2.98 -20.39 -1.43
N THR A 250 3.65 -19.74 -2.37
CA THR A 250 3.55 -20.06 -3.81
C THR A 250 4.27 -21.37 -4.13
N THR A 251 3.61 -22.49 -3.87
CA THR A 251 3.91 -23.77 -4.55
C THR A 251 2.67 -24.44 -5.14
N PHE A 252 1.46 -24.01 -4.79
CA PHE A 252 0.23 -24.72 -5.21
C PHE A 252 -0.72 -23.94 -6.12
N TRP A 253 -0.38 -22.71 -6.52
CA TRP A 253 -1.16 -21.93 -7.48
C TRP A 253 -0.24 -21.46 -8.62
N ARG A 254 0.09 -22.41 -9.49
CA ARG A 254 0.51 -22.15 -10.87
C ARG A 254 -0.70 -22.31 -11.78
#